data_AF-A0A4Z1KR12-F1
#
_entry.id   AF-A0A4Z1KR12-F1
#
_cell.length_a   1.000
_cell.length_b   1.000
_cell.length_c   1.000
_cell.angle_alpha   90.00
_cell.angle_beta   90.00
_cell.angle_gamma   90.00
#
_symmetry.space_group_name_H-M   'P 1'
#
loop_
_entity.id
_entity.type
_entity.pdbx_description
1 polymer ?
#
loop_
_entity_poly.entity_id
_entity_poly.type
_entity_poly.pdbx_seq_one_letter_code
_entity_poly.pdbx_strand_id
1 'polypeptide(L)'
;MPLPVLNPEPAGKTILIWGGSSSCGASAIQLAKAAGYTVITTASTQNHDFVKNIGATHAFDHKSPTVIQDILAILQTDDVIFDCIALANTQQACAEIAHNIGARKFATVLPPAPNKYNVEPVMVNGLDVGLVDLDIGDAVCRKYVPEALAKGKYLAKPEPEVLEGGLGRVQDGINLLRNGVSAKKVVIEITRQT
;
A
#
# COMPACT_ATOMS: atom_id res chain seq x y z
N MET A 1 5.51 -11.39 9.74
CA MET A 1 5.38 -9.93 9.98
C MET A 1 4.60 -9.76 11.28
N PRO A 2 5.04 -8.94 12.25
CA PRO A 2 4.25 -8.59 13.43
C PRO A 2 2.86 -8.03 13.06
N LEU A 3 1.89 -8.22 13.95
CA LEU A 3 0.57 -7.59 13.83
C LEU A 3 0.65 -6.09 14.20
N PRO A 4 -0.19 -5.24 13.59
CA PRO A 4 -0.21 -3.83 13.93
C PRO A 4 -0.75 -3.59 15.34
N VAL A 5 -0.11 -2.68 16.08
CA VAL A 5 -0.52 -2.24 17.42
C VAL A 5 -0.40 -0.72 17.51
N LEU A 6 -1.07 -0.10 18.49
CA LEU A 6 -1.12 1.36 18.60
C LEU A 6 0.24 2.01 18.89
N ASN A 7 1.09 1.31 19.64
CA ASN A 7 2.42 1.73 20.03
C ASN A 7 3.38 0.56 19.74
N PRO A 8 3.87 0.44 18.49
CA PRO A 8 4.76 -0.65 18.13
C PRO A 8 6.19 -0.41 18.60
N GLU A 9 6.85 -1.49 18.97
CA GLU A 9 8.31 -1.53 19.07
C GLU A 9 8.94 -1.66 17.67
N PRO A 10 10.15 -1.13 17.43
CA PRO A 10 10.83 -1.28 16.16
C PRO A 10 11.03 -2.76 15.78
N ALA A 11 10.58 -3.14 14.59
CA ALA A 11 10.75 -4.49 14.05
C ALA A 11 12.19 -4.78 13.58
N GLY A 12 13.04 -3.75 13.51
CA GLY A 12 14.40 -3.85 12.99
C GLY A 12 14.47 -4.20 11.50
N LYS A 13 13.38 -4.01 10.75
CA LYS A 13 13.27 -4.30 9.32
C LYS A 13 12.64 -3.14 8.56
N THR A 14 13.00 -3.04 7.29
CA THR A 14 12.41 -2.08 6.35
C THR A 14 11.41 -2.79 5.44
N ILE A 15 10.37 -2.07 5.04
CA ILE A 15 9.47 -2.49 3.98
C ILE A 15 9.37 -1.42 2.90
N LEU A 16 9.54 -1.86 1.65
CA LEU A 16 9.22 -1.08 0.46
C LEU A 16 7.74 -1.28 0.11
N ILE A 17 6.98 -0.18 0.09
CA ILE A 17 5.64 -0.13 -0.48
C ILE A 17 5.72 0.57 -1.84
N TRP A 18 5.64 -0.18 -2.94
CA TRP A 18 5.61 0.42 -4.27
C TRP A 18 4.20 0.97 -4.56
N GLY A 19 4.09 2.27 -4.85
CA GLY A 19 2.81 2.94 -5.09
C GLY A 19 2.07 3.39 -3.82
N GLY A 20 2.80 4.00 -2.88
CA GLY A 20 2.29 4.44 -1.57
C GLY A 20 1.12 5.41 -1.60
N SER A 21 0.97 6.20 -2.68
CA SER A 21 -0.14 7.14 -2.78
C SER A 21 -1.46 6.53 -3.28
N SER A 22 -1.47 5.24 -3.61
CA SER A 22 -2.70 4.50 -3.95
C SER A 22 -3.53 4.21 -2.69
N SER A 23 -4.79 3.79 -2.82
CA SER A 23 -5.58 3.37 -1.65
C SER A 23 -4.96 2.17 -0.93
N CYS A 24 -4.45 1.18 -1.67
CA CYS A 24 -3.79 0.02 -1.07
C CYS A 24 -2.47 0.43 -0.40
N GLY A 25 -1.64 1.22 -1.10
CA GLY A 25 -0.36 1.70 -0.57
C GLY A 25 -0.51 2.56 0.67
N ALA A 26 -1.50 3.45 0.71
CA ALA A 26 -1.75 4.30 1.88
C ALA A 26 -2.15 3.48 3.11
N SER A 27 -2.97 2.45 2.92
CA SER A 27 -3.30 1.51 3.99
C SER A 27 -2.09 0.69 4.42
N ALA A 28 -1.28 0.21 3.46
CA ALA A 28 -0.11 -0.60 3.72
C ALA A 28 0.98 0.17 4.50
N ILE A 29 1.23 1.44 4.17
CA ILE A 29 2.18 2.30 4.90
C ILE A 29 1.79 2.39 6.37
N GLN A 30 0.52 2.67 6.65
CA GLN A 30 0.03 2.86 8.02
C GLN A 30 0.07 1.56 8.83
N LEU A 31 -0.32 0.44 8.21
CA LEU A 31 -0.28 -0.88 8.86
C LEU A 31 1.16 -1.34 9.11
N ALA A 32 2.06 -1.15 8.15
CA ALA A 32 3.46 -1.51 8.30
C ALA A 32 4.16 -0.69 9.41
N LYS A 33 3.91 0.62 9.45
CA LYS A 33 4.38 1.49 10.54
C LYS A 33 3.84 1.02 11.89
N ALA A 34 2.55 0.68 11.95
CA ALA A 34 1.92 0.15 13.16
C ALA A 34 2.41 -1.25 13.55
N ALA A 35 3.05 -1.97 12.64
CA ALA A 35 3.73 -3.24 12.91
C ALA A 35 5.23 -3.05 13.25
N GLY A 36 5.70 -1.81 13.36
CA GLY A 36 7.07 -1.47 13.77
C GLY A 36 8.09 -1.40 12.64
N TYR A 37 7.68 -1.49 11.37
CA TYR A 37 8.62 -1.38 10.24
C TYR A 37 9.04 0.05 9.98
N THR A 38 10.29 0.22 9.55
CA THR A 38 10.66 1.40 8.76
C THR A 38 10.01 1.28 7.39
N VAL A 39 9.21 2.27 7.01
CA VAL A 39 8.49 2.23 5.73
C VAL A 39 9.19 3.15 4.73
N ILE A 40 9.59 2.60 3.59
CA ILE A 40 9.98 3.39 2.41
C ILE A 40 8.97 3.15 1.29
N THR A 41 8.78 4.13 0.41
CA THR A 41 7.74 4.02 -0.61
C THR A 41 8.08 4.74 -1.90
N THR A 42 7.43 4.32 -2.98
CA THR A 42 7.41 5.08 -4.23
C THR A 42 6.07 5.80 -4.42
N ALA A 43 6.11 7.05 -4.89
CA ALA A 43 4.94 7.84 -5.28
C ALA A 43 5.38 8.98 -6.21
N SER A 44 4.46 9.58 -6.96
CA SER A 44 4.75 10.84 -7.68
C SER A 44 5.23 11.91 -6.69
N THR A 45 6.19 12.74 -7.09
CA THR A 45 6.79 13.79 -6.24
C THR A 45 5.77 14.67 -5.51
N GLN A 46 4.70 15.08 -6.19
CA GLN A 46 3.60 15.86 -5.61
C GLN A 46 2.88 15.17 -4.42
N ASN A 47 3.00 13.85 -4.27
CA ASN A 47 2.37 13.05 -3.23
C ASN A 47 3.35 12.66 -2.11
N HIS A 48 4.61 13.13 -2.15
CA HIS A 48 5.64 12.75 -1.17
C HIS A 48 5.29 13.19 0.25
N ASP A 49 4.81 14.43 0.42
CA ASP A 49 4.40 14.93 1.73
C ASP A 49 3.20 14.14 2.27
N PHE A 50 2.26 13.77 1.39
CA PHE A 50 1.14 12.91 1.76
C PHE A 50 1.59 11.56 2.30
N VAL A 51 2.45 10.83 1.57
CA VAL A 51 2.88 9.49 2.01
C VAL A 51 3.77 9.54 3.26
N LYS A 52 4.55 10.61 3.43
CA LYS A 52 5.33 10.85 4.66
C LYS A 52 4.42 11.12 5.86
N ASN A 53 3.39 11.94 5.68
CA ASN A 53 2.41 12.26 6.73
C ASN A 53 1.68 11.03 7.26
N ILE A 54 1.45 10.01 6.42
CA ILE A 54 0.81 8.76 6.83
C ILE A 54 1.80 7.68 7.32
N GLY A 55 3.12 7.95 7.30
CA GLY A 55 4.09 7.10 7.98
C GLY A 55 5.31 6.66 7.18
N ALA A 56 5.44 7.01 5.90
CA ALA A 56 6.67 6.72 5.17
C ALA A 56 7.84 7.56 5.70
N THR A 57 8.98 6.91 5.91
CA THR A 57 10.25 7.55 6.30
C THR A 57 10.94 8.13 5.08
N HIS A 58 10.91 7.41 3.95
CA HIS A 58 11.42 7.87 2.66
C HIS A 58 10.37 7.70 1.56
N ALA A 59 10.30 8.68 0.65
CA ALA A 59 9.46 8.65 -0.53
C ALA A 59 10.32 8.92 -1.76
N PHE A 60 10.19 8.07 -2.77
CA PHE A 60 10.95 8.15 -4.02
C PHE A 60 10.01 8.40 -5.19
N ASP A 61 10.46 9.19 -6.17
CA ASP A 61 9.72 9.29 -7.42
C ASP A 61 9.88 8.00 -8.23
N HIS A 62 8.79 7.25 -8.38
CA HIS A 62 8.72 6.05 -9.22
C HIS A 62 9.12 6.28 -10.69
N LYS A 63 9.14 7.53 -11.16
CA LYS A 63 9.61 7.90 -12.51
C LYS A 63 11.10 8.24 -12.58
N SER A 64 11.79 8.33 -11.44
CA SER A 64 13.21 8.62 -11.42
C SER A 64 14.00 7.50 -12.10
N PRO A 65 14.95 7.80 -13.00
CA PRO A 65 15.80 6.78 -13.62
C PRO A 65 16.69 6.06 -12.59
N THR A 66 16.92 6.67 -11.41
CA THR A 66 17.73 6.11 -10.33
C THR A 66 16.91 5.44 -9.22
N VAL A 67 15.57 5.36 -9.36
CA VAL A 67 14.69 4.94 -8.25
C VAL A 67 15.08 3.61 -7.61
N ILE A 68 15.50 2.63 -8.42
CA ILE A 68 15.94 1.32 -7.92
C ILE A 68 17.23 1.45 -7.12
N GLN A 69 18.22 2.20 -7.61
CA GLN A 69 19.50 2.43 -6.94
C GLN A 69 19.30 3.17 -5.62
N ASP A 70 18.44 4.20 -5.62
CA ASP A 70 18.14 4.99 -4.43
C ASP A 70 17.42 4.16 -3.35
N ILE A 71 16.54 3.24 -3.76
CA ILE A 71 15.88 2.29 -2.84
C ILE A 71 16.90 1.28 -2.27
N LEU A 72 17.78 0.73 -3.11
CA LEU A 72 18.80 -0.24 -2.70
C LEU A 72 19.85 0.36 -1.75
N ALA A 73 20.04 1.68 -1.78
CA ALA A 73 20.88 2.37 -0.81
C ALA A 73 20.31 2.36 0.63
N ILE A 74 19.02 2.05 0.79
CA ILE A 74 18.34 1.99 2.09
C ILE A 74 18.05 0.55 2.52
N LEU A 75 17.61 -0.30 1.59
CA LEU A 75 17.20 -1.66 1.93
C LEU A 75 18.39 -2.53 2.35
N GLN A 76 18.13 -3.42 3.29
CA GLN A 76 19.04 -4.44 3.78
C GLN A 76 18.62 -5.83 3.27
N THR A 77 19.48 -6.82 3.52
CA THR A 77 19.22 -8.21 3.17
C THR A 77 17.90 -8.70 3.77
N ASP A 78 17.08 -9.37 2.97
CA ASP A 78 15.78 -9.93 3.37
C ASP A 78 14.77 -8.91 3.95
N ASP A 79 14.88 -7.65 3.56
CA ASP A 79 13.81 -6.66 3.74
C ASP A 79 12.59 -6.99 2.86
N VAL A 80 11.45 -6.41 3.24
CA VAL A 80 10.15 -6.79 2.68
C VAL A 80 9.77 -5.86 1.53
N ILE A 81 9.12 -6.41 0.49
CA ILE A 81 8.62 -5.64 -0.65
C ILE A 81 7.15 -5.98 -0.88
N PHE A 82 6.34 -4.93 -1.05
CA PHE A 82 4.94 -5.03 -1.44
C PHE A 82 4.64 -4.10 -2.61
N ASP A 83 4.24 -4.69 -3.74
CA ASP A 83 3.80 -3.97 -4.94
C ASP A 83 2.28 -3.73 -4.91
N CYS A 84 1.89 -2.48 -4.64
CA CYS A 84 0.48 -2.06 -4.65
C CYS A 84 -0.02 -1.56 -6.01
N ILE A 85 0.85 -1.55 -7.04
CA ILE A 85 0.50 -1.19 -8.43
C ILE A 85 0.37 -2.45 -9.29
N ALA A 86 1.28 -3.40 -9.10
CA ALA A 86 1.22 -4.76 -9.61
C ALA A 86 1.15 -4.88 -11.15
N LEU A 87 1.54 -3.84 -11.87
CA LEU A 87 1.71 -3.90 -13.32
C LEU A 87 3.02 -4.61 -13.67
N ALA A 88 3.14 -5.10 -14.91
CA ALA A 88 4.29 -5.89 -15.33
C ALA A 88 5.63 -5.16 -15.08
N ASN A 89 5.70 -3.86 -15.33
CA ASN A 89 6.90 -3.05 -15.09
C ASN A 89 7.20 -2.84 -13.60
N THR A 90 6.19 -2.67 -12.75
CA THR A 90 6.40 -2.51 -11.30
C THR A 90 6.80 -3.84 -10.66
N GLN A 91 6.22 -4.95 -11.13
CA GLN A 91 6.65 -6.29 -10.72
C GLN A 91 8.09 -6.61 -11.16
N GLN A 92 8.54 -6.17 -12.36
CA GLN A 92 9.95 -6.29 -12.75
C GLN A 92 10.87 -5.51 -11.81
N ALA A 93 10.53 -4.25 -11.50
CA ALA A 93 11.33 -3.43 -10.59
C ALA A 93 11.40 -4.04 -9.18
N CYS A 94 10.27 -4.52 -8.66
CA CYS A 94 10.22 -5.19 -7.36
C CYS A 94 11.01 -6.51 -7.37
N ALA A 95 10.96 -7.30 -8.44
CA ALA A 95 11.74 -8.52 -8.58
C ALA A 95 13.25 -8.23 -8.65
N GLU A 96 13.66 -7.16 -9.33
CA GLU A 96 15.06 -6.71 -9.36
C GLU A 96 15.54 -6.29 -7.97
N ILE A 97 14.76 -5.48 -7.26
CA ILE A 97 15.10 -5.05 -5.91
C ILE A 97 15.19 -6.26 -4.98
N ALA A 98 14.18 -7.15 -5.02
CA ALA A 98 14.16 -8.39 -4.24
C ALA A 98 15.40 -9.25 -4.49
N HIS A 99 15.77 -9.43 -5.76
CA HIS A 99 16.97 -10.17 -6.14
C HIS A 99 18.25 -9.58 -5.54
N ASN A 100 18.42 -8.26 -5.64
CA ASN A 100 19.61 -7.56 -5.13
C ASN A 100 19.73 -7.59 -3.60
N ILE A 101 18.60 -7.61 -2.87
CA ILE A 101 18.60 -7.76 -1.41
C ILE A 101 18.57 -9.21 -0.94
N GLY A 102 18.67 -10.18 -1.85
CA GLY A 102 18.67 -11.61 -1.52
C GLY A 102 17.28 -12.22 -1.22
N ALA A 103 16.21 -11.43 -1.29
CA ALA A 103 14.85 -11.90 -1.06
C ALA A 103 14.38 -12.83 -2.20
N ARG A 104 13.69 -13.91 -1.82
CA ARG A 104 13.16 -14.91 -2.78
C ARG A 104 11.74 -14.62 -3.23
N LYS A 105 11.00 -13.81 -2.49
CA LYS A 105 9.59 -13.50 -2.76
C LYS A 105 9.30 -12.03 -2.49
N PHE A 106 8.27 -11.51 -3.15
CA PHE A 106 7.63 -10.24 -2.80
C PHE A 106 6.11 -10.34 -2.94
N ALA A 107 5.37 -9.48 -2.25
CA ALA A 107 3.91 -9.46 -2.34
C ALA A 107 3.42 -8.57 -3.49
N THR A 108 2.33 -8.94 -4.15
CA THR A 108 1.69 -8.18 -5.23
C THR A 108 0.17 -8.28 -5.16
N VAL A 109 -0.57 -7.25 -5.61
CA VAL A 109 -2.04 -7.23 -5.55
C VAL A 109 -2.74 -7.71 -6.83
N LEU A 110 -1.99 -8.05 -7.87
CA LEU A 110 -2.49 -8.63 -9.12
C LEU A 110 -1.74 -9.93 -9.46
N PRO A 111 -2.26 -10.75 -10.40
CA PRO A 111 -1.60 -11.99 -10.78
C PRO A 111 -0.10 -11.81 -11.11
N PRO A 112 0.76 -12.76 -10.69
CA PRO A 112 2.20 -12.70 -10.94
C PRO A 112 2.54 -12.57 -12.43
N ALA A 113 3.40 -11.62 -12.76
CA ALA A 113 3.98 -11.48 -14.08
C ALA A 113 5.33 -12.25 -14.14
N PRO A 114 5.69 -12.85 -15.29
CA PRO A 114 7.01 -13.45 -15.47
C PRO A 114 8.12 -12.43 -15.25
N ASN A 115 9.21 -12.82 -14.62
CA ASN A 115 10.41 -11.99 -14.46
C ASN A 115 11.68 -12.81 -14.70
N LYS A 116 12.78 -12.12 -15.02
CA LYS A 116 14.08 -12.77 -15.34
C LYS A 116 14.87 -13.19 -14.10
N TYR A 117 14.41 -12.82 -12.91
CA TYR A 117 15.08 -13.09 -11.64
C TYR A 117 14.51 -14.37 -11.02
N ASN A 118 15.29 -15.05 -10.18
CA ASN A 118 14.80 -16.19 -9.41
C ASN A 118 14.06 -15.71 -8.15
N VAL A 119 13.01 -14.92 -8.38
CA VAL A 119 12.15 -14.27 -7.37
C VAL A 119 10.68 -14.53 -7.72
N GLU A 120 9.92 -14.97 -6.72
CA GLU A 120 8.50 -15.31 -6.84
C GLU A 120 7.61 -14.13 -6.39
N PRO A 121 6.83 -13.51 -7.29
CA PRO A 121 5.73 -12.64 -6.88
C PRO A 121 4.61 -13.49 -6.27
N VAL A 122 4.18 -13.16 -5.06
CA VAL A 122 3.08 -13.81 -4.36
C VAL A 122 1.88 -12.89 -4.38
N MET A 123 0.81 -13.32 -5.04
CA MET A 123 -0.44 -12.56 -5.07
C MET A 123 -1.10 -12.62 -3.69
N VAL A 124 -1.43 -11.46 -3.14
CA VAL A 124 -2.19 -11.31 -1.90
C VAL A 124 -3.56 -10.70 -2.21
N ASN A 125 -4.63 -11.27 -1.67
CA ASN A 125 -5.98 -10.80 -1.92
C ASN A 125 -6.59 -10.21 -0.64
N GLY A 126 -7.12 -8.99 -0.75
CA GLY A 126 -7.81 -8.33 0.36
C GLY A 126 -9.07 -9.04 0.84
N LEU A 127 -9.60 -10.00 0.09
CA LEU A 127 -10.71 -10.85 0.53
C LEU A 127 -10.27 -11.96 1.48
N ASP A 128 -9.00 -12.36 1.46
CA ASP A 128 -8.51 -13.51 2.22
C ASP A 128 -8.67 -13.28 3.73
N VAL A 129 -8.45 -12.06 4.22
CA VAL A 129 -8.67 -11.70 5.64
C VAL A 129 -10.14 -11.85 6.10
N GLY A 130 -11.08 -11.90 5.16
CA GLY A 130 -12.50 -12.11 5.45
C GLY A 130 -12.99 -13.53 5.20
N LEU A 131 -12.22 -14.36 4.50
CA LEU A 131 -12.65 -15.66 3.98
C LEU A 131 -11.74 -16.84 4.37
N VAL A 132 -10.45 -16.59 4.57
CA VAL A 132 -9.41 -17.60 4.78
C VAL A 132 -8.60 -17.29 6.04
N ASP A 133 -8.01 -16.09 6.11
CA ASP A 133 -7.13 -15.63 7.20
C ASP A 133 -7.93 -14.88 8.27
N LEU A 134 -8.93 -15.55 8.84
CA LEU A 134 -9.92 -14.93 9.73
C LEU A 134 -9.32 -14.39 11.03
N ASP A 135 -8.26 -15.01 11.53
CA ASP A 135 -7.50 -14.56 12.70
C ASP A 135 -6.77 -13.24 12.41
N ILE A 136 -6.14 -13.13 11.24
CA ILE A 136 -5.53 -11.88 10.78
C ILE A 136 -6.62 -10.81 10.57
N GLY A 137 -7.73 -11.16 9.94
CA GLY A 137 -8.86 -10.25 9.74
C GLY A 137 -9.49 -9.76 11.04
N ASP A 138 -9.61 -10.62 12.05
CA ASP A 138 -10.08 -10.22 13.38
C ASP A 138 -9.10 -9.26 14.06
N ALA A 139 -7.81 -9.61 14.08
CA ALA A 139 -6.78 -8.78 14.69
C ALA A 139 -6.66 -7.41 14.03
N VAL A 140 -6.66 -7.36 12.69
CA VAL A 140 -6.42 -6.13 11.93
C VAL A 140 -7.71 -5.35 11.70
N CYS A 141 -8.70 -5.95 11.03
CA CYS A 141 -9.87 -5.22 10.56
C CYS A 141 -10.93 -5.00 11.63
N ARG A 142 -11.10 -5.95 12.57
CA ARG A 142 -12.13 -5.84 13.62
C ARG A 142 -11.63 -5.19 14.91
N LYS A 143 -10.34 -5.34 15.23
CA LYS A 143 -9.74 -4.80 16.45
C LYS A 143 -8.89 -3.56 16.19
N TYR A 144 -7.75 -3.72 15.52
CA TYR A 144 -6.76 -2.64 15.38
C TYR A 144 -7.30 -1.42 14.61
N VAL A 145 -7.86 -1.62 13.40
CA VAL A 145 -8.25 -0.50 12.53
C VAL A 145 -9.32 0.39 13.17
N PRO A 146 -10.42 -0.13 13.75
CA PRO A 146 -11.41 0.72 14.43
C PRO A 146 -10.83 1.50 15.62
N GLU A 147 -10.02 0.85 16.46
CA GLU A 147 -9.39 1.51 17.60
C GLU A 147 -8.40 2.60 17.16
N ALA A 148 -7.57 2.30 16.16
CA ALA A 148 -6.59 3.23 15.63
C ALA A 148 -7.24 4.42 14.91
N LEU A 149 -8.34 4.21 14.18
CA LEU A 149 -9.16 5.28 13.61
C LEU A 149 -9.72 6.19 14.70
N ALA A 150 -10.33 5.62 15.75
CA ALA A 150 -10.90 6.38 16.86
C ALA A 150 -9.85 7.24 17.60
N LYS A 151 -8.60 6.77 17.63
CA LYS A 151 -7.46 7.47 18.26
C LYS A 151 -6.66 8.35 17.29
N GLY A 152 -7.05 8.46 16.03
CA GLY A 152 -6.32 9.22 15.00
C GLY A 152 -4.93 8.65 14.67
N LYS A 153 -4.66 7.39 15.04
CA LYS A 153 -3.42 6.66 14.73
C LYS A 153 -3.46 5.98 13.36
N TYR A 154 -4.65 5.83 12.81
CA TYR A 154 -4.92 5.43 11.44
C TYR A 154 -5.84 6.46 10.81
N LEU A 155 -5.58 6.83 9.56
CA LEU A 155 -6.33 7.82 8.81
C LEU A 155 -6.99 7.14 7.60
N ALA A 156 -8.26 7.47 7.37
CA ALA A 156 -8.96 7.09 6.14
C ALA A 156 -8.37 7.88 4.96
N LYS A 157 -7.37 7.30 4.31
CA LYS A 157 -6.61 7.90 3.21
C LYS A 157 -6.54 6.96 2.01
N PRO A 158 -6.34 7.49 0.78
CA PRO A 158 -6.33 8.92 0.43
C PRO A 158 -7.67 9.63 0.66
N GLU A 159 -7.68 10.97 0.57
CA GLU A 159 -8.89 11.76 0.72
C GLU A 159 -10.01 11.30 -0.24
N PRO A 160 -11.27 11.30 0.19
CA PRO A 160 -12.35 10.93 -0.68
C PRO A 160 -12.65 12.04 -1.70
N GLU A 161 -12.88 11.64 -2.95
CA GLU A 161 -13.57 12.43 -3.96
C GLU A 161 -15.03 11.98 -3.95
N VAL A 162 -15.88 12.73 -3.26
CA VAL A 162 -17.26 12.35 -3.00
C VAL A 162 -18.15 12.79 -4.15
N LEU A 163 -18.92 11.85 -4.71
CA LEU A 163 -19.96 12.12 -5.68
C LEU A 163 -21.33 11.98 -5.02
N GLU A 164 -22.02 13.11 -4.89
CA GLU A 164 -23.39 13.19 -4.39
C GLU A 164 -24.41 12.89 -5.49
N GLY A 165 -25.53 12.25 -5.11
CA GLY A 165 -26.62 11.87 -6.01
C GLY A 165 -26.95 10.37 -6.00
N GLY A 166 -26.47 9.62 -5.01
CA GLY A 166 -26.82 8.21 -4.82
C GLY A 166 -26.29 7.29 -5.91
N LEU A 167 -26.94 6.13 -6.05
CA LEU A 167 -26.50 5.07 -6.98
C LEU A 167 -26.45 5.52 -8.45
N GLY A 168 -27.19 6.58 -8.83
CA GLY A 168 -27.12 7.16 -10.18
C GLY A 168 -25.74 7.67 -10.56
N ARG A 169 -24.86 8.00 -9.59
CA ARG A 169 -23.50 8.49 -9.84
C ARG A 169 -22.45 7.40 -10.03
N VAL A 170 -22.79 6.12 -9.91
CA VAL A 170 -21.81 5.01 -9.99
C VAL A 170 -21.04 5.05 -11.32
N GLN A 171 -21.74 5.25 -12.44
CA GLN A 171 -21.08 5.28 -13.75
C GLN A 171 -20.12 6.48 -13.88
N ASP A 172 -20.48 7.64 -13.31
CA ASP A 172 -19.60 8.81 -13.30
C ASP A 172 -18.34 8.53 -12.47
N GLY A 173 -18.49 7.88 -11.32
CA GLY A 173 -17.36 7.48 -10.48
C GLY A 173 -16.42 6.51 -11.19
N ILE A 174 -16.96 5.55 -11.93
CA ILE A 174 -16.16 4.63 -12.77
C ILE A 174 -15.44 5.40 -13.88
N ASN A 175 -16.12 6.32 -14.56
CA ASN A 175 -15.50 7.13 -15.62
C ASN A 175 -14.38 8.02 -15.08
N LEU A 176 -14.58 8.63 -13.91
CA LEU A 176 -13.57 9.40 -13.22
C LEU A 176 -12.34 8.55 -12.87
N LEU A 177 -12.55 7.34 -12.34
CA LEU A 177 -11.46 6.41 -12.06
C LEU A 177 -10.68 6.02 -13.34
N ARG A 178 -11.39 5.77 -14.45
CA ARG A 178 -10.76 5.45 -15.76
C ARG A 178 -9.90 6.58 -16.30
N ASN A 179 -10.32 7.84 -16.09
CA ASN A 179 -9.53 9.02 -16.49
C ASN A 179 -8.30 9.23 -15.60
N GLY A 180 -8.19 8.49 -14.49
CA GLY A 180 -7.11 8.56 -13.55
C GLY A 180 -7.42 9.50 -12.39
N VAL A 181 -7.16 9.02 -11.17
CA VAL A 181 -7.20 9.81 -9.94
C VAL A 181 -5.85 9.72 -9.24
N SER A 182 -5.38 10.83 -8.68
CA SER A 182 -4.11 10.89 -7.95
C SER A 182 -4.38 11.15 -6.48
N ALA A 183 -3.92 10.25 -5.62
CA ALA A 183 -4.05 10.35 -4.16
C ALA A 183 -5.47 10.73 -3.71
N LYS A 184 -6.49 10.12 -4.33
CA LYS A 184 -7.91 10.28 -4.00
C LYS A 184 -8.65 8.94 -4.09
N LYS A 185 -9.71 8.79 -3.29
CA LYS A 185 -10.63 7.65 -3.37
C LYS A 185 -11.97 8.13 -3.88
N VAL A 186 -12.41 7.67 -5.05
CA VAL A 186 -13.78 7.97 -5.52
C VAL A 186 -14.79 7.27 -4.60
N VAL A 187 -15.70 8.05 -4.01
CA VAL A 187 -16.74 7.58 -3.09
C VAL A 187 -18.09 8.05 -3.60
N ILE A 188 -19.06 7.14 -3.69
CA ILE A 188 -20.45 7.50 -4.01
C ILE A 188 -21.19 7.66 -2.70
N GLU A 189 -21.72 8.85 -2.44
CA GLU A 189 -22.57 9.07 -1.28
C GLU A 189 -23.98 8.57 -1.57
N ILE A 190 -24.46 7.66 -0.72
CA ILE A 190 -25.85 7.18 -0.73
C ILE A 190 -26.53 7.76 0.50
N THR A 191 -27.07 8.97 0.36
CA THR A 191 -27.94 9.53 1.40
C THR A 191 -29.22 8.69 1.47
N ARG A 192 -29.63 8.32 2.69
CA ARG A 192 -31.01 7.91 2.92
C ARG A 192 -31.87 9.14 2.67
N GLN A 193 -32.86 9.04 1.79
CA GLN A 193 -33.99 9.96 1.85
C GLN A 193 -34.64 9.73 3.22
N THR A 194 -34.38 10.63 4.16
CA THR A 194 -35.08 10.71 5.44
C THR A 194 -36.44 11.36 5.24
#